data_AF-A0A8T4S434-F1
#
_entry.id   AF-A0A8T4S434-F1
#
_cell.length_a   1.000
_cell.length_b   1.000
_cell.length_c   1.000
_cell.angle_alpha   90.00
_cell.angle_beta   90.00
_cell.angle_gamma   90.00
#
_symmetry.space_group_name_H-M   'P 1'
#
loop_
_entity.id
_entity.type
_entity.pdbx_description
1 polymer ?
#
loop_
_entity_poly.entity_id
_entity_poly.type
_entity_poly.pdbx_seq_one_letter_code
_entity_poly.pdbx_strand_id
1 'polypeptide(L)'
;MTKNVQGIPVFTAHKGRQLSGLKCVCGSYADIKEGKWGAYASCLRCGNINLRKVLEMNPQQKAQEKPKERPKKGKTEITVRSDELDFL
;
A
#
# COMPACT_ATOMS: atom_id res chain seq x y z
N MET A 1 -19.95 2.16 4.02
CA MET A 1 -18.69 2.88 4.33
C MET A 1 -17.58 2.35 3.45
N THR A 2 -16.90 3.23 2.71
CA THR A 2 -15.81 2.84 1.80
C THR A 2 -14.48 2.84 2.55
N LYS A 3 -13.67 1.80 2.38
CA LYS A 3 -12.33 1.69 3.00
C LYS A 3 -11.24 1.85 1.94
N ASN A 4 -10.12 2.46 2.34
CA ASN A 4 -8.85 2.48 1.60
C ASN A 4 -8.19 1.07 1.70
N VAL A 5 -7.25 0.77 0.80
CA VAL A 5 -6.32 -0.39 0.85
C VAL A 5 -5.68 -0.62 2.23
N GLN A 6 -5.48 0.42 3.05
CA GLN A 6 -4.93 0.36 4.41
C GLN A 6 -6.00 0.10 5.48
N GLY A 7 -7.26 -0.17 5.11
CA GLY A 7 -8.36 -0.44 6.03
C GLY A 7 -8.99 0.79 6.70
N ILE A 8 -8.57 2.01 6.34
CA ILE A 8 -9.09 3.27 6.90
C ILE A 8 -10.41 3.65 6.22
N PRO A 9 -11.45 4.04 6.97
CA PRO A 9 -12.67 4.57 6.39
C PRO A 9 -12.40 5.92 5.72
N VAL A 10 -12.68 6.00 4.43
CA VAL A 10 -12.45 7.18 3.60
C VAL A 10 -13.67 7.47 2.73
N PHE A 11 -13.79 8.71 2.25
CA PHE A 11 -14.74 9.01 1.18
C PHE A 11 -14.43 8.22 -0.08
N THR A 12 -15.44 7.99 -0.92
CA THR A 12 -15.31 7.28 -2.20
C THR A 12 -14.23 7.88 -3.10
N ALA A 13 -14.08 9.21 -3.08
CA ALA A 13 -13.04 9.94 -3.81
C ALA A 13 -11.59 9.61 -3.39
N HIS A 14 -11.39 9.03 -2.20
CA HIS A 14 -10.06 8.77 -1.63
C HIS A 14 -9.74 7.28 -1.46
N LYS A 15 -10.56 6.40 -2.04
CA LYS A 15 -10.36 4.95 -1.96
C LYS A 15 -8.98 4.49 -2.45
N GLY A 16 -8.42 5.17 -3.45
CA GLY A 16 -7.12 4.86 -4.05
C GLY A 16 -5.92 5.60 -3.44
N ARG A 17 -6.14 6.50 -2.47
CA ARG A 17 -5.07 7.29 -1.86
C ARG A 17 -4.55 6.60 -0.60
N GLN A 18 -3.24 6.62 -0.42
CA GLN A 18 -2.60 6.09 0.79
C GLN A 18 -2.01 7.23 1.61
N LEU A 19 -2.13 7.09 2.92
CA LEU A 19 -1.48 7.98 3.88
C LEU A 19 -0.07 7.44 4.14
N SER A 20 0.94 8.24 3.80
CA SER A 20 2.36 7.92 3.97
C SER A 20 3.07 9.10 4.63
N GLY A 21 4.11 8.80 5.42
CA GLY A 21 4.93 9.82 6.09
C GLY A 21 4.38 10.29 7.45
N LEU A 22 3.62 9.46 8.16
CA LEU A 22 3.08 9.80 9.48
C LEU A 22 4.20 9.82 10.52
N LYS A 23 4.15 10.79 11.43
CA LYS A 23 5.06 10.84 12.57
C LYS A 23 4.43 10.22 13.82
N CYS A 24 5.21 9.39 14.49
CA CYS A 24 4.95 8.87 15.82
C CYS A 24 5.23 9.95 16.89
N VAL A 25 4.71 9.75 18.10
CA VAL A 25 5.00 10.56 19.30
C VAL A 25 6.51 10.65 19.57
N CYS A 26 7.28 9.60 19.23
CA CYS A 26 8.72 9.59 19.39
C CYS A 26 9.50 10.30 18.26
N GLY A 27 8.82 10.97 17.32
CA GLY A 27 9.43 11.68 16.19
C GLY A 27 9.93 10.79 15.05
N SER A 28 9.83 9.46 15.15
CA SER A 28 10.07 8.55 14.03
C SER A 28 8.89 8.46 13.08
N TYR A 29 9.14 7.95 11.88
CA TYR A 29 8.08 7.54 10.98
C TYR A 29 7.28 6.36 11.54
N ALA A 30 5.98 6.40 11.27
CA ALA A 30 5.02 5.36 11.56
C ALA A 30 4.30 4.97 10.27
N ASP A 31 4.11 3.67 10.08
CA ASP A 31 3.41 3.10 8.94
C ASP A 31 2.04 2.60 9.35
N ILE A 32 1.04 2.77 8.49
CA ILE A 32 -0.29 2.17 8.70
C ILE A 32 -0.28 0.77 8.09
N LYS A 33 -0.64 -0.22 8.89
CA LYS A 33 -0.80 -1.62 8.49
C LYS A 33 -2.22 -2.10 8.80
N GLU A 34 -2.66 -3.10 8.07
CA GLU A 34 -3.94 -3.77 8.32
C GLU A 34 -3.69 -5.08 9.09
N GLY A 35 -4.42 -5.30 10.18
CA GLY A 35 -4.39 -6.53 10.95
C GLY A 35 -5.79 -7.15 11.07
N LYS A 36 -5.88 -8.29 11.79
CA LYS A 36 -7.13 -9.05 11.99
C LYS A 36 -8.31 -8.20 12.48
N TRP A 37 -8.02 -7.17 13.27
CA TRP A 37 -9.02 -6.30 13.92
C TRP A 37 -9.15 -4.92 13.27
N GLY A 38 -8.49 -4.69 12.13
CA GLY A 38 -8.50 -3.44 11.40
C GLY A 38 -7.15 -2.75 11.30
N ALA A 39 -7.17 -1.50 10.85
CA ALA A 39 -5.99 -0.69 10.59
C ALA A 39 -5.33 -0.22 11.90
N TYR A 40 -4.01 -0.34 11.99
CA TYR A 40 -3.19 0.11 13.11
C TYR A 40 -1.95 0.85 12.62
N ALA A 41 -1.36 1.69 13.47
CA ALA A 41 -0.09 2.34 13.17
C ALA A 41 1.06 1.57 13.81
N SER A 42 2.18 1.44 13.10
CA SER A 42 3.38 0.73 13.54
C SER A 42 4.57 1.66 13.40
N CYS A 43 5.23 1.98 14.50
CA CYS A 43 6.49 2.71 14.50
C CYS A 43 7.65 1.75 14.77
N LEU A 44 8.77 1.96 14.08
CA LEU A 44 10.00 1.16 14.27
C LEU A 44 10.58 1.28 15.68
N ARG A 45 10.37 2.41 16.39
CA ARG A 45 10.91 2.64 17.75
C ARG A 45 9.92 2.33 18.86
N CYS A 46 8.64 2.66 18.69
CA CYS A 46 7.61 2.46 19.73
C CYS A 46 6.81 1.17 19.57
N GLY A 47 6.89 0.50 18.43
CA GLY A 47 6.03 -0.63 18.10
C GLY A 47 4.63 -0.18 17.66
N ASN A 48 3.62 -0.96 18.03
CA ASN A 48 2.23 -0.73 17.62
C ASN A 48 1.59 0.41 18.41
N ILE A 49 0.93 1.33 17.71
CA ILE A 49 0.34 2.54 18.26
C ILE A 49 -1.09 2.67 17.75
N ASN A 50 -1.91 3.31 18.58
CA ASN A 50 -3.28 3.64 18.21
C ASN A 50 -3.32 4.56 16.99
N LEU A 51 -4.03 4.11 15.96
CA LEU A 51 -4.19 4.85 14.70
C LEU A 51 -4.80 6.24 14.92
N ARG A 52 -5.75 6.37 15.86
CA ARG A 52 -6.38 7.66 16.22
C ARG A 52 -5.35 8.71 16.64
N LYS A 53 -4.46 8.35 17.57
CA LYS A 53 -3.40 9.26 18.06
C LYS A 53 -2.48 9.72 16.93
N VAL A 54 -2.12 8.80 16.04
CA VAL A 54 -1.22 9.11 14.91
C VAL A 54 -1.91 10.06 13.93
N LEU A 55 -3.20 9.87 13.65
CA LEU A 55 -3.96 10.77 12.77
C LEU A 55 -4.14 12.17 13.40
N GLU A 56 -4.42 12.26 14.69
CA GLU A 56 -4.58 13.53 15.41
C GLU A 56 -3.31 14.38 15.40
N MET A 57 -2.13 13.74 15.54
CA MET A 57 -0.84 14.45 15.49
C MET A 57 -0.43 14.89 14.08
N ASN A 58 -1.03 14.33 13.04
CA ASN A 58 -0.64 14.57 11.66
C ASN A 58 -1.82 15.12 10.81
N PRO A 59 -2.40 16.28 11.15
CA PRO A 59 -3.62 16.79 10.53
C PRO A 59 -3.49 17.21 9.06
N GLN A 60 -2.26 17.43 8.57
CA GLN A 60 -2.00 17.98 7.23
C GLN A 60 -1.33 16.99 6.27
N GLN A 61 -1.42 15.68 6.52
CA GLN A 61 -0.80 14.69 5.64
C GLN A 61 -1.49 14.69 4.27
N LYS A 62 -0.74 15.10 3.25
CA LYS A 62 -1.16 14.99 1.86
C LYS A 62 -1.12 13.51 1.48
N ALA A 63 -2.30 12.95 1.18
CA ALA A 63 -2.38 11.58 0.72
C ALA A 63 -1.66 11.46 -0.62
N GLN A 64 -0.70 10.54 -0.70
CA GLN A 64 0.04 10.30 -1.94
C GLN A 64 -0.77 9.35 -2.82
N GLU A 65 -0.85 9.68 -4.10
CA GLU A 65 -1.41 8.79 -5.11
C GLU A 65 -0.35 7.74 -5.43
N LYS A 66 -0.70 6.45 -5.35
CA LYS A 66 0.23 5.40 -5.78
C LYS A 66 0.66 5.70 -7.23
N PRO A 67 1.95 5.56 -7.58
CA PRO A 67 2.34 5.39 -8.96
C PRO A 67 1.59 4.18 -9.50
N LYS A 68 0.77 4.34 -10.55
CA LYS A 68 0.16 3.21 -11.25
C LYS A 68 1.31 2.34 -11.79
N GLU A 69 1.54 1.18 -11.18
CA GLU A 69 2.44 0.17 -11.76
C GLU A 69 1.90 -0.17 -13.15
N ARG A 70 2.66 0.17 -14.19
CA ARG A 70 2.34 -0.26 -15.55
C ARG A 70 2.41 -1.79 -15.57
N PRO A 71 1.43 -2.51 -16.14
CA PRO A 71 1.50 -3.95 -16.23
C PRO A 71 2.77 -4.34 -17.01
N LYS A 72 3.66 -5.12 -16.38
CA LYS A 72 4.78 -5.76 -17.06
C LYS A 72 4.18 -6.73 -18.08
N LYS A 73 4.25 -6.40 -19.38
CA LYS A 73 3.94 -7.35 -20.46
C LYS A 73 4.73 -8.63 -20.19
N GLY A 74 4.00 -9.73 -19.94
CA GLY A 74 4.61 -11.04 -19.74
C GLY A 74 5.45 -11.40 -20.96
N LYS A 75 6.68 -11.86 -20.72
CA LYS A 75 7.44 -12.56 -21.76
C LYS A 75 6.67 -13.86 -22.00
N THR A 76 6.03 -13.99 -23.15
CA THR A 76 5.58 -15.31 -23.62
C THR A 76 6.84 -16.12 -23.90
N GLU A 77 7.05 -17.17 -23.10
CA GLU A 77 8.05 -18.19 -23.39
C GLU A 77 7.62 -18.90 -24.69
N ILE A 78 8.46 -18.84 -25.72
CA ILE A 78 8.20 -19.53 -26.99
C ILE A 78 8.71 -20.96 -26.81
N THR A 79 7.81 -21.89 -26.53
CA THR A 79 8.12 -23.32 -26.53
C THR A 79 8.02 -23.84 -27.97
N VAL A 80 9.16 -23.94 -28.67
CA VAL A 80 9.22 -24.62 -29.97
C VAL A 80 9.29 -26.12 -29.73
N ARG A 81 8.39 -26.92 -30.31
CA ARG A 81 8.49 -28.39 -30.26
C ARG A 81 9.37 -28.91 -31.38
N SER A 82 10.12 -29.97 -31.10
CA SER A 82 11.08 -30.56 -32.05
C SER A 82 10.43 -31.06 -33.36
N ASP A 83 9.12 -31.31 -33.38
CA ASP A 83 8.33 -31.68 -34.56
C ASP A 83 8.01 -30.49 -35.50
N GLU A 84 8.21 -29.24 -35.08
CA GLU A 84 7.84 -28.04 -35.85
C GLU A 84 9.01 -27.46 -36.68
N LEU A 85 10.16 -28.14 -36.68
CA LEU A 85 11.32 -27.77 -37.48
C LEU A 85 11.42 -28.70 -38.71
N ASP A 86 10.70 -28.36 -39.77
CA ASP A 86 10.92 -28.90 -41.11
C ASP A 86 12.25 -28.36 -41.66
N PHE A 87 13.34 -29.10 -41.42
CA PHE A 87 14.61 -28.90 -42.14
C PHE A 87 14.51 -29.58 -43.51
N LEU A 88 13.86 -28.91 -44.47
CA LEU A 88 13.83 -29.32 -45.87
C LEU A 88 14.97 -28.65 -46.68
#